data_AF-A8S644-F1
#
_entry.id   AF-A8S644-F1
#
_cell.length_a   1.000
_cell.length_b   1.000
_cell.length_c   1.000
_cell.angle_alpha   90.00
_cell.angle_beta   90.00
_cell.angle_gamma   90.00
#
_symmetry.space_group_name_H-M   'P 1'
#
loop_
_entity.id
_entity.type
_entity.pdbx_description
1 polymer ?
#
loop_
_entity_poly.entity_id
_entity_poly.type
_entity_poly.pdbx_seq_one_letter_code
_entity_poly.pdbx_strand_id
1 'polypeptide(L)'
;MASSHKKRTGLRAALIVLLCLVLVCAVAAAVLYSLVSRKVKAFQSGASFALDYTITSTEAEPPALYALLDKFGGTTGSLTGQYTPRALQLALYPTGTSTVNDAPLTRMYISEEETLYDAGQLYNKLRSTVVAEYPLASLLLPGWSLGSYISQDQLATLLGVDPAATGLQQVNDFQLDLKQLKTVQPSNAKEGYLYLQLPNLAAGEDAPQLILGIEKQGLLKTLSPKVHILLDVPAHHIHAELSGTVTASQTVVTAPTSRMQDSDVESLVQLRKTIESIVQFVQTAAQSDDAAAPAA
;
A
#
# COMPACT_ATOMS: atom_id res chain seq x y z
N MET A 1 31.03 -9.56 12.40
CA MET A 1 30.33 -9.48 11.08
C MET A 1 28.83 -9.53 11.30
N ALA A 2 28.13 -8.39 11.44
CA ALA A 2 26.66 -8.38 11.60
C ALA A 2 25.95 -7.04 11.30
N SER A 3 26.63 -5.95 10.92
CA SER A 3 25.99 -4.61 10.88
C SER A 3 25.66 -4.06 9.49
N SER A 4 25.97 -4.78 8.40
CA SER A 4 25.70 -4.30 7.02
C SER A 4 24.22 -4.42 6.59
N HIS A 5 23.38 -5.13 7.32
CA HIS A 5 21.97 -5.38 6.95
C HIS A 5 21.00 -4.26 7.35
N LYS A 6 21.43 -3.28 8.17
CA LYS A 6 20.52 -2.33 8.86
C LYS A 6 20.24 -1.01 8.13
N LYS A 7 20.86 -0.76 6.97
CA LYS A 7 20.71 0.51 6.21
C LYS A 7 20.05 0.39 4.84
N ARG A 8 20.05 -0.81 4.23
CA ARG A 8 19.18 -1.14 3.08
C ARG A 8 17.69 -1.19 3.46
N THR A 9 17.38 -0.96 4.74
CA THR A 9 16.11 -1.29 5.41
C THR A 9 15.07 -0.17 5.35
N GLY A 10 15.48 1.10 5.31
CA GLY A 10 14.56 2.25 5.27
C GLY A 10 13.89 2.48 3.91
N LEU A 11 14.56 2.11 2.82
CA LEU A 11 14.07 2.23 1.45
C LEU A 11 13.18 1.03 1.06
N ARG A 12 13.57 -0.16 1.53
CA ARG A 12 12.71 -1.35 1.52
C ARG A 12 11.46 -1.14 2.38
N ALA A 13 11.51 -0.35 3.46
CA ALA A 13 10.34 0.02 4.25
C ALA A 13 9.26 0.69 3.40
N ALA A 14 9.63 1.74 2.66
CA ALA A 14 8.72 2.51 1.82
C ALA A 14 8.15 1.66 0.68
N LEU A 15 8.98 0.79 0.08
CA LEU A 15 8.56 -0.18 -0.94
C LEU A 15 7.41 -1.04 -0.45
N ILE A 16 7.48 -1.49 0.80
CA ILE A 16 6.56 -2.49 1.30
C ILE A 16 5.32 -1.88 1.97
N VAL A 17 5.40 -0.65 2.52
CA VAL A 17 4.19 0.16 2.83
C VAL A 17 3.38 0.39 1.56
N LEU A 18 4.07 0.72 0.47
CA LEU A 18 3.48 0.95 -0.83
C LEU A 18 2.97 -0.36 -1.46
N LEU A 19 3.63 -1.50 -1.21
CA LEU A 19 3.15 -2.83 -1.58
C LEU A 19 1.88 -3.23 -0.79
N CYS A 20 1.78 -2.91 0.50
CA CYS A 20 0.54 -3.05 1.27
C CYS A 20 -0.58 -2.12 0.79
N LEU A 21 -0.26 -0.90 0.37
CA LEU A 21 -1.23 0.01 -0.27
C LEU A 21 -1.73 -0.60 -1.58
N VAL A 22 -0.81 -0.97 -2.48
CA VAL A 22 -1.07 -1.78 -3.67
C VAL A 22 -2.01 -2.94 -3.39
N LEU A 23 -1.74 -3.67 -2.32
CA LEU A 23 -2.44 -4.87 -1.93
C LEU A 23 -3.88 -4.58 -1.50
N VAL A 24 -4.06 -3.55 -0.68
CA VAL A 24 -5.36 -2.99 -0.30
C VAL A 24 -6.16 -2.53 -1.54
N CYS A 25 -5.47 -2.23 -2.63
CA CYS A 25 -6.10 -1.74 -3.86
C CYS A 25 -6.42 -2.86 -4.84
N ALA A 26 -5.60 -3.91 -4.86
CA ALA A 26 -5.94 -5.20 -5.43
C ALA A 26 -7.23 -5.73 -4.80
N VAL A 27 -7.30 -5.68 -3.47
CA VAL A 27 -8.49 -6.00 -2.67
C VAL A 27 -9.68 -5.19 -3.14
N ALA A 28 -9.56 -3.86 -3.22
CA ALA A 28 -10.64 -3.02 -3.71
C ALA A 28 -11.07 -3.42 -5.12
N ALA A 29 -10.14 -3.52 -6.09
CA ALA A 29 -10.44 -3.90 -7.46
C ALA A 29 -11.14 -5.27 -7.56
N ALA A 30 -10.67 -6.26 -6.80
CA ALA A 30 -11.24 -7.60 -6.69
C ALA A 30 -12.66 -7.62 -6.12
N VAL A 31 -12.91 -6.85 -5.05
CA VAL A 31 -14.24 -6.68 -4.46
C VAL A 31 -15.20 -6.18 -5.53
N LEU A 32 -14.78 -5.12 -6.22
CA LEU A 32 -15.59 -4.42 -7.20
C LEU A 32 -15.91 -5.33 -8.39
N TYR A 33 -14.93 -6.08 -8.89
CA TYR A 33 -15.15 -7.05 -9.94
C TYR A 33 -16.10 -8.18 -9.52
N SER A 34 -15.96 -8.71 -8.30
CA SER A 34 -16.87 -9.71 -7.76
C SER A 34 -18.32 -9.19 -7.65
N LEU A 35 -18.50 -7.90 -7.34
CA LEU A 35 -19.82 -7.27 -7.35
C LEU A 35 -20.37 -7.11 -8.78
N VAL A 36 -19.55 -6.67 -9.75
CA VAL A 36 -19.93 -6.54 -11.16
C VAL A 36 -20.30 -7.89 -11.78
N SER A 37 -19.54 -8.93 -11.45
CA SER A 37 -19.69 -10.28 -12.01
C SER A 37 -20.93 -11.03 -11.58
N ARG A 38 -21.45 -10.74 -10.38
CA ARG A 38 -22.80 -11.17 -9.95
C ARG A 38 -23.92 -10.48 -10.76
N LYS A 39 -23.58 -9.81 -11.87
CA LYS A 39 -24.46 -9.05 -12.77
C LYS A 39 -25.19 -7.91 -12.08
N VAL A 40 -24.57 -7.30 -11.08
CA VAL A 40 -25.20 -6.17 -10.39
C VAL A 40 -25.02 -4.93 -11.26
N LYS A 41 -26.03 -4.66 -12.10
CA LYS A 41 -26.07 -3.52 -13.04
C LYS A 41 -25.67 -2.20 -12.38
N ALA A 42 -26.01 -2.03 -11.11
CA ALA A 42 -25.71 -0.81 -10.38
C ALA A 42 -24.21 -0.49 -10.26
N PHE A 43 -23.33 -1.52 -10.24
CA PHE A 43 -21.89 -1.32 -10.15
C PHE A 43 -21.24 -1.11 -11.53
N GLN A 44 -21.93 -1.35 -12.64
CA GLN A 44 -21.30 -1.25 -13.97
C GLN A 44 -20.80 0.16 -14.31
N SER A 45 -21.36 1.20 -13.69
CA SER A 45 -20.92 2.59 -13.88
C SER A 45 -19.84 3.04 -12.89
N GLY A 46 -19.44 2.18 -11.96
CA GLY A 46 -18.53 2.52 -10.86
C GLY A 46 -19.14 2.38 -9.47
N ALA A 47 -18.32 2.69 -8.47
CA ALA A 47 -18.72 2.77 -7.07
C ALA A 47 -17.69 3.55 -6.26
N SER A 48 -18.12 4.02 -5.10
CA SER A 48 -17.24 4.44 -4.02
C SER A 48 -17.15 3.34 -2.98
N PHE A 49 -16.08 3.34 -2.20
CA PHE A 49 -15.93 2.46 -1.05
C PHE A 49 -15.34 3.21 0.13
N ALA A 50 -15.71 2.74 1.31
CA ALA A 50 -15.16 3.16 2.58
C ALA A 50 -15.01 1.90 3.42
N LEU A 51 -13.75 1.54 3.69
CA LEU A 51 -13.35 0.32 4.39
C LEU A 51 -12.46 0.72 5.54
N ASP A 52 -12.69 0.16 6.72
CA ASP A 52 -11.67 0.14 7.76
C ASP A 52 -10.75 -1.05 7.50
N TYR A 53 -9.46 -0.85 7.72
CA TYR A 53 -8.45 -1.87 7.48
C TYR A 53 -7.60 -2.09 8.72
N THR A 54 -7.17 -3.33 8.88
CA THR A 54 -6.18 -3.77 9.85
C THR A 54 -5.18 -4.67 9.14
N ILE A 55 -3.90 -4.42 9.34
CA ILE A 55 -2.78 -5.23 8.88
C ILE A 55 -2.15 -5.85 10.13
N THR A 56 -1.88 -7.14 10.11
CA THR A 56 -1.22 -7.90 11.18
C THR A 56 -0.02 -8.68 10.64
N SER A 57 1.00 -8.84 11.48
CA SER A 57 2.10 -9.77 11.24
C SER A 57 1.62 -11.19 11.54
N THR A 58 1.98 -12.14 10.68
CA THR A 58 1.74 -13.57 10.93
C THR A 58 2.88 -14.24 11.71
N GLU A 59 3.99 -13.54 11.92
CA GLU A 59 5.18 -14.01 12.65
C GLU A 59 5.26 -13.43 14.06
N ALA A 60 5.87 -14.19 14.97
CA ALA A 60 6.09 -13.80 16.37
C ALA A 60 7.12 -12.67 16.51
N GLU A 61 8.17 -12.69 15.69
CA GLU A 61 9.04 -11.53 15.49
C GLU A 61 8.56 -10.78 14.25
N PRO A 62 7.98 -9.57 14.40
CA PRO A 62 7.32 -8.93 13.28
C PRO A 62 8.32 -8.63 12.16
N PRO A 63 7.96 -8.90 10.88
CA PRO A 63 8.82 -8.57 9.77
C PRO A 63 9.08 -7.06 9.77
N ALA A 64 10.26 -6.65 9.30
CA ALA A 64 10.66 -5.24 9.29
C ALA A 64 9.60 -4.32 8.66
N LEU A 65 8.91 -4.85 7.65
CA LEU A 65 7.74 -4.24 7.02
C LEU A 65 6.63 -3.88 8.01
N TYR A 66 6.15 -4.85 8.79
CA TYR A 66 5.07 -4.63 9.75
C TYR A 66 5.49 -3.59 10.79
N ALA A 67 6.71 -3.71 11.31
CA ALA A 67 7.25 -2.77 12.30
C ALA A 67 7.36 -1.32 11.76
N LEU A 68 7.50 -1.14 10.45
CA LEU A 68 7.56 0.18 9.81
C LEU A 68 6.18 0.74 9.54
N LEU A 69 5.22 -0.07 9.09
CA LEU A 69 3.81 0.31 9.03
C LEU A 69 3.33 0.77 10.40
N ASP A 70 3.65 0.02 11.45
CA ASP A 70 3.24 0.30 12.82
C ASP A 70 3.77 1.67 13.29
N LYS A 71 5.05 1.95 13.03
CA LYS A 71 5.68 3.24 13.35
C LYS A 71 5.02 4.44 12.67
N PHE A 72 4.45 4.26 11.48
CA PHE A 72 3.76 5.33 10.75
C PHE A 72 2.24 5.34 10.96
N GLY A 73 1.73 4.53 11.89
CA GLY A 73 0.29 4.38 12.14
C GLY A 73 -0.46 3.76 10.96
N GLY A 74 0.26 3.09 10.06
CA GLY A 74 -0.25 2.52 8.82
C GLY A 74 -0.78 1.09 8.97
N THR A 75 -0.70 0.47 10.15
CA THR A 75 -1.22 -0.88 10.41
C THR A 75 -2.74 -0.89 10.58
N THR A 76 -3.36 0.22 10.97
CA THR A 76 -4.81 0.34 11.09
C THR A 76 -5.29 1.68 10.58
N GLY A 77 -6.51 1.73 10.06
CA GLY A 77 -7.09 2.99 9.63
C GLY A 77 -8.29 2.81 8.72
N SER A 78 -8.58 3.83 7.94
CA SER A 78 -9.64 3.83 6.93
C SER A 78 -9.06 3.99 5.54
N LEU A 79 -9.67 3.30 4.60
CA LEU A 79 -9.40 3.35 3.18
C LEU A 79 -10.67 3.82 2.48
N THR A 80 -10.56 4.92 1.76
CA THR A 80 -11.66 5.42 0.93
C THR A 80 -11.22 5.45 -0.52
N GLY A 81 -12.18 5.39 -1.43
CA GLY A 81 -11.86 5.48 -2.83
C GLY A 81 -13.07 5.42 -3.74
N GLN A 82 -12.78 5.53 -5.03
CA GLN A 82 -13.72 5.43 -6.12
C GLN A 82 -13.13 4.54 -7.20
N TYR A 83 -13.99 3.79 -7.85
CA TYR A 83 -13.62 3.03 -9.03
C TYR A 83 -14.55 3.34 -10.17
N THR A 84 -13.99 3.24 -11.36
CA THR A 84 -14.66 3.13 -12.65
C THR A 84 -14.22 1.81 -13.29
N PRO A 85 -14.90 1.31 -14.32
CA PRO A 85 -14.47 0.09 -15.02
C PRO A 85 -13.02 0.10 -15.53
N ARG A 86 -12.36 1.27 -15.63
CA ARG A 86 -11.02 1.42 -16.20
C ARG A 86 -9.95 1.92 -15.23
N ALA A 87 -10.37 2.45 -14.09
CA ALA A 87 -9.46 3.10 -13.16
C ALA A 87 -10.00 3.09 -11.73
N LEU A 88 -9.09 3.02 -10.78
CA LEU A 88 -9.30 3.01 -9.34
C LEU A 88 -8.50 4.14 -8.72
N GLN A 89 -9.14 4.91 -7.86
CA GLN A 89 -8.48 5.90 -7.02
C GLN A 89 -8.82 5.65 -5.56
N LEU A 90 -7.84 5.82 -4.69
CA LEU A 90 -7.99 5.61 -3.26
C LEU A 90 -7.08 6.51 -2.45
N ALA A 91 -7.45 6.63 -1.18
CA ALA A 91 -6.75 7.37 -0.16
C ALA A 91 -6.75 6.57 1.13
N LEU A 92 -5.57 6.48 1.76
CA LEU A 92 -5.38 5.79 3.02
C LEU A 92 -5.26 6.79 4.17
N TYR A 93 -6.02 6.54 5.22
CA TYR A 93 -6.16 7.38 6.40
C TYR A 93 -5.72 6.58 7.61
N PRO A 94 -4.62 6.95 8.29
CA PRO A 94 -4.22 6.30 9.53
C PRO A 94 -5.31 6.42 10.61
N THR A 95 -5.33 5.51 11.56
CA THR A 95 -6.21 5.59 12.73
C THR A 95 -6.14 6.98 13.39
N GLY A 96 -7.30 7.54 13.74
CA GLY A 96 -7.40 8.87 14.35
C GLY A 96 -7.39 10.04 13.36
N THR A 97 -7.30 9.79 12.05
CA THR A 97 -7.47 10.83 11.02
C THR A 97 -8.88 10.85 10.46
N SER A 98 -9.41 12.06 10.23
CA SER A 98 -10.72 12.28 9.61
C SER A 98 -10.63 12.15 8.10
N THR A 99 -11.50 11.32 7.52
CA THR A 99 -11.64 11.20 6.06
C THR A 99 -12.24 12.45 5.39
N VAL A 100 -12.75 13.41 6.19
CA VAL A 100 -13.41 14.64 5.73
C VAL A 100 -12.47 15.84 5.87
N ASN A 101 -11.80 15.96 7.03
CA ASN A 101 -11.06 17.17 7.39
C ASN A 101 -9.55 17.02 7.26
N ASP A 102 -9.02 15.79 7.29
CA ASP A 102 -7.58 15.57 7.25
C ASP A 102 -7.10 15.15 5.87
N ALA A 103 -5.85 15.51 5.56
CA ALA A 103 -5.16 14.95 4.41
C ALA A 103 -4.83 13.47 4.68
N PRO A 104 -5.01 12.57 3.69
CA PRO A 104 -4.64 11.16 3.81
C PRO A 104 -3.13 11.01 4.01
N LEU A 105 -2.69 9.82 4.45
CA LEU A 105 -1.28 9.45 4.48
C LEU A 105 -0.70 9.44 3.06
N THR A 106 -1.44 8.86 2.12
CA THR A 106 -1.09 8.85 0.70
C THR A 106 -2.33 8.52 -0.14
N ARG A 107 -2.20 8.72 -1.44
CA ARG A 107 -3.20 8.38 -2.45
C ARG A 107 -2.55 7.51 -3.52
N MET A 108 -3.38 6.68 -4.15
CA MET A 108 -2.95 5.92 -5.31
C MET A 108 -3.99 6.01 -6.41
N TYR A 109 -3.50 6.01 -7.64
CA TYR A 109 -4.28 5.85 -8.85
C TYR A 109 -3.77 4.61 -9.58
N ILE A 110 -4.69 3.73 -9.95
CA ILE A 110 -4.42 2.53 -10.74
C ILE A 110 -5.32 2.57 -11.96
N SER A 111 -4.75 2.27 -13.12
CA SER A 111 -5.47 2.04 -14.37
C SER A 111 -4.88 0.83 -15.09
N GLU A 112 -5.45 0.48 -16.24
CA GLU A 112 -4.88 -0.54 -17.13
C GLU A 112 -3.47 -0.17 -17.64
N GLU A 113 -3.16 1.13 -17.72
CA GLU A 113 -1.93 1.63 -18.33
C GLU A 113 -0.82 1.85 -17.31
N GLU A 114 -1.16 2.25 -16.09
CA GLU A 114 -0.18 2.64 -15.09
C GLU A 114 -0.71 2.66 -13.66
N THR A 115 0.24 2.64 -12.73
CA THR A 115 0.02 2.89 -11.30
C THR A 115 0.84 4.08 -10.85
N LEU A 116 0.18 5.01 -10.15
CA LEU A 116 0.74 6.27 -9.67
C LEU A 116 0.55 6.42 -8.18
N TYR A 117 1.61 6.82 -7.49
CA TYR A 117 1.67 6.96 -6.03
C TYR A 117 1.88 8.41 -5.63
N ASP A 118 1.06 8.93 -4.72
CA ASP A 118 1.20 10.28 -4.16
C ASP A 118 2.34 10.31 -3.12
N ALA A 119 3.57 10.36 -3.64
CA ALA A 119 4.80 10.46 -2.86
C ALA A 119 4.91 11.82 -2.15
N GLY A 120 4.38 12.89 -2.75
CA GLY A 120 4.35 14.21 -2.14
C GLY A 120 3.53 14.24 -0.85
N GLN A 121 2.35 13.62 -0.84
CA GLN A 121 1.52 13.52 0.35
C GLN A 121 2.21 12.73 1.48
N LEU A 122 2.86 11.61 1.12
CA LEU A 122 3.61 10.80 2.05
C LEU A 122 4.78 11.59 2.66
N TYR A 123 5.56 12.28 1.83
CA TYR A 123 6.64 13.14 2.29
C TYR A 123 6.14 14.23 3.24
N ASN A 124 5.06 14.92 2.89
CA ASN A 124 4.52 16.00 3.71
C ASN A 124 4.04 15.50 5.07
N LYS A 125 3.42 14.32 5.14
CA LYS A 125 3.03 13.70 6.40
C LYS A 125 4.25 13.30 7.24
N LEU A 126 5.22 12.63 6.63
CA LEU A 126 6.48 12.28 7.30
C LEU A 126 7.19 13.51 7.86
N ARG A 127 7.34 14.54 7.04
CA ARG A 127 7.94 15.82 7.44
C ARG A 127 7.16 16.45 8.59
N SER A 128 5.83 16.49 8.50
CA SER A 128 4.98 17.06 9.56
C SER A 128 5.17 16.34 10.89
N THR A 129 5.21 15.00 10.88
CA THR A 129 5.45 14.20 12.09
C THR A 129 6.83 14.48 12.67
N VAL A 130 7.88 14.45 11.83
CA VAL A 130 9.26 14.70 12.29
C VAL A 130 9.43 16.12 12.81
N VAL A 131 8.84 17.14 12.17
CA VAL A 131 8.93 18.53 12.62
C VAL A 131 8.13 18.77 13.89
N ALA A 132 7.01 18.07 14.09
CA ALA A 132 6.25 18.15 15.34
C ALA A 132 7.06 17.62 16.54
N GLU A 133 7.82 16.53 16.35
CA GLU A 133 8.70 15.97 17.39
C GLU A 133 10.03 16.74 17.51
N TYR A 134 10.60 17.18 16.40
CA TYR A 134 11.90 17.85 16.30
C TYR A 134 11.78 19.12 15.46
N PRO A 135 11.39 20.27 16.05
CA PRO A 135 11.12 21.51 15.30
C PRO A 135 12.27 22.00 14.42
N LEU A 136 13.52 21.77 14.85
CA LEU A 136 14.73 22.14 14.10
C LEU A 136 14.92 21.32 12.82
N ALA A 137 14.27 20.15 12.70
CA ALA A 137 14.31 19.35 11.47
C ALA A 137 13.70 20.11 10.28
N SER A 138 12.87 21.13 10.51
CA SER A 138 12.30 21.97 9.45
C SER A 138 13.35 22.73 8.63
N LEU A 139 14.54 22.98 9.21
CA LEU A 139 15.67 23.62 8.53
C LEU A 139 16.41 22.66 7.58
N LEU A 140 16.30 21.35 7.85
CA LEU A 140 16.97 20.29 7.10
C LEU A 140 16.04 19.57 6.12
N LEU A 141 14.75 19.51 6.43
CA LEU A 141 13.71 18.89 5.61
C LEU A 141 12.96 19.97 4.81
N PRO A 142 13.30 20.18 3.53
CA PRO A 142 12.67 21.22 2.72
C PRO A 142 11.16 20.99 2.54
N GLY A 143 10.43 22.02 2.13
CA GLY A 143 9.06 21.83 1.66
C GLY A 143 9.04 21.02 0.35
N TRP A 144 7.97 20.24 0.13
CA TRP A 144 7.78 19.55 -1.14
C TRP A 144 7.43 20.55 -2.25
N SER A 145 8.19 20.54 -3.34
CA SER A 145 7.98 21.42 -4.50
C SER A 145 7.98 20.69 -5.84
N LEU A 146 8.12 19.36 -5.82
CA LEU A 146 8.12 18.50 -6.98
C LEU A 146 6.70 18.04 -7.33
N GLY A 147 6.54 17.41 -8.50
CA GLY A 147 5.32 16.66 -8.81
C GLY A 147 4.99 15.66 -7.70
N SER A 148 3.72 15.55 -7.33
CA SER A 148 3.28 14.73 -6.21
C SER A 148 3.28 13.24 -6.53
N TYR A 149 2.98 12.89 -7.79
CA TYR A 149 2.79 11.52 -8.24
C TYR A 149 4.01 10.98 -8.96
N ILE A 150 4.43 9.78 -8.57
CA ILE A 150 5.47 8.98 -9.23
C ILE A 150 4.87 7.70 -9.79
N SER A 151 5.37 7.23 -10.92
CA SER A 151 5.03 5.92 -11.48
C SER A 151 5.71 4.79 -10.71
N GLN A 152 5.28 3.56 -10.99
CA GLN A 152 5.91 2.35 -10.46
C GLN A 152 7.40 2.25 -10.88
N ASP A 153 7.75 2.59 -12.12
CA ASP A 153 9.14 2.54 -12.60
C ASP A 153 10.00 3.63 -11.98
N GLN A 154 9.43 4.84 -11.81
CA GLN A 154 10.09 5.93 -11.11
C GLN A 154 10.31 5.56 -9.64
N LEU A 155 9.34 4.91 -9.02
CA LEU A 155 9.51 4.36 -7.67
C LEU A 155 10.65 3.32 -7.65
N ALA A 156 10.66 2.34 -8.56
CA ALA A 156 11.75 1.36 -8.64
C ALA A 156 13.12 2.04 -8.71
N THR A 157 13.22 3.08 -9.55
CA THR A 157 14.42 3.88 -9.76
C THR A 157 14.84 4.64 -8.51
N LEU A 158 13.92 5.35 -7.86
CA LEU A 158 14.14 6.02 -6.57
C LEU A 158 14.69 5.05 -5.53
N LEU A 159 14.11 3.87 -5.50
CA LEU A 159 14.44 2.83 -4.54
C LEU A 159 15.68 2.02 -4.94
N GLY A 160 16.20 2.16 -6.17
CA GLY A 160 17.35 1.40 -6.67
C GLY A 160 17.13 -0.11 -6.65
N VAL A 161 15.91 -0.55 -6.91
CA VAL A 161 15.51 -1.97 -6.98
C VAL A 161 15.10 -2.34 -8.40
N ASP A 162 15.02 -3.64 -8.66
CA ASP A 162 14.48 -4.14 -9.92
C ASP A 162 13.00 -3.71 -10.07
N PRO A 163 12.56 -3.19 -11.23
CA PRO A 163 11.16 -2.81 -11.49
C PRO A 163 10.15 -3.93 -11.21
N ALA A 164 10.55 -5.20 -11.39
CA ALA A 164 9.71 -6.36 -11.06
C ALA A 164 9.49 -6.53 -9.55
N ALA A 165 10.40 -6.03 -8.70
CA ALA A 165 10.27 -6.06 -7.25
C ALA A 165 9.35 -4.96 -6.70
N THR A 166 9.19 -3.86 -7.42
CA THR A 166 8.12 -2.85 -7.22
C THR A 166 6.86 -3.18 -8.02
N GLY A 167 6.93 -4.25 -8.81
CA GLY A 167 5.87 -4.89 -9.56
C GLY A 167 4.56 -4.98 -8.80
N LEU A 168 3.48 -4.42 -9.34
CA LEU A 168 2.15 -4.98 -9.13
C LEU A 168 1.99 -6.42 -9.68
N GLN A 169 3.06 -7.10 -10.09
CA GLN A 169 2.99 -8.41 -10.74
C GLN A 169 2.22 -9.44 -9.91
N GLN A 170 2.47 -9.53 -8.59
CA GLN A 170 1.72 -10.41 -7.68
C GLN A 170 0.23 -10.06 -7.56
N VAL A 171 -0.16 -8.82 -7.88
CA VAL A 171 -1.54 -8.35 -7.90
C VAL A 171 -2.19 -8.59 -9.27
N ASN A 172 -1.44 -8.41 -10.35
CA ASN A 172 -1.85 -8.80 -11.70
C ASN A 172 -1.99 -10.33 -11.84
N ASP A 173 -1.31 -11.09 -10.99
CA ASP A 173 -1.47 -12.53 -10.88
C ASP A 173 -2.85 -12.92 -10.33
N PHE A 174 -3.62 -12.01 -9.71
CA PHE A 174 -5.03 -12.30 -9.48
C PHE A 174 -5.80 -12.16 -10.80
N GLN A 175 -5.98 -13.27 -11.50
CA GLN A 175 -6.91 -13.30 -12.62
C GLN A 175 -8.33 -13.17 -12.10
N LEU A 176 -9.05 -12.21 -12.64
CA LEU A 176 -10.46 -12.01 -12.37
C LEU A 176 -11.30 -12.93 -13.29
N ASP A 177 -11.03 -14.25 -13.26
CA ASP A 177 -11.88 -15.24 -13.95
C ASP A 177 -12.99 -15.74 -13.03
N LEU A 178 -14.22 -15.34 -13.38
CA LEU A 178 -15.44 -15.64 -12.65
C LEU A 178 -15.79 -17.12 -12.61
N LYS A 179 -15.27 -17.90 -13.56
CA LYS A 179 -15.48 -19.34 -13.59
C LYS A 179 -14.60 -20.06 -12.57
N GLN A 180 -13.58 -19.40 -12.05
CA GLN A 180 -12.59 -19.97 -11.14
C GLN A 180 -12.74 -19.50 -9.69
N LEU A 181 -13.72 -18.64 -9.40
CA LEU A 181 -14.06 -18.22 -8.04
C LEU A 181 -14.53 -19.43 -7.22
N LYS A 182 -13.94 -19.62 -6.03
CA LYS A 182 -14.30 -20.71 -5.12
C LYS A 182 -15.04 -20.18 -3.92
N THR A 183 -16.20 -20.74 -3.58
CA THR A 183 -16.84 -20.47 -2.30
C THR A 183 -16.02 -21.08 -1.17
N VAL A 184 -15.69 -20.29 -0.16
CA VAL A 184 -14.88 -20.72 0.99
C VAL A 184 -15.54 -20.30 2.30
N GLN A 185 -15.02 -20.80 3.42
CA GLN A 185 -15.49 -20.43 4.75
C GLN A 185 -14.26 -20.08 5.62
N PRO A 186 -13.85 -18.81 5.70
CA PRO A 186 -12.71 -18.42 6.53
C PRO A 186 -13.03 -18.59 8.02
N SER A 187 -11.99 -18.72 8.85
CA SER A 187 -12.14 -18.92 10.30
C SER A 187 -12.84 -17.75 11.01
N ASN A 188 -12.63 -16.51 10.53
CA ASN A 188 -13.28 -15.28 10.99
C ASN A 188 -14.51 -14.90 10.13
N ALA A 189 -15.19 -15.88 9.53
CA ALA A 189 -16.37 -15.63 8.72
C ALA A 189 -17.48 -14.92 9.51
N LYS A 190 -17.99 -13.81 8.96
CA LYS A 190 -19.12 -13.05 9.53
C LYS A 190 -20.44 -13.73 9.17
N GLU A 191 -21.36 -13.76 10.13
CA GLU A 191 -22.69 -14.34 9.92
C GLU A 191 -23.46 -13.61 8.81
N GLY A 192 -24.10 -14.37 7.92
CA GLY A 192 -24.88 -13.80 6.82
C GLY A 192 -24.06 -13.35 5.59
N TYR A 193 -22.74 -13.55 5.60
CA TYR A 193 -21.87 -13.25 4.46
C TYR A 193 -21.72 -14.46 3.53
N LEU A 194 -21.46 -14.19 2.25
CA LEU A 194 -20.99 -15.18 1.26
C LEU A 194 -19.53 -14.87 0.94
N TYR A 195 -18.65 -15.84 1.21
CA TYR A 195 -17.21 -15.73 0.99
C TYR A 195 -16.77 -16.42 -0.30
N LEU A 196 -16.01 -15.69 -1.11
CA LEU A 196 -15.46 -16.13 -2.38
C LEU A 196 -13.95 -15.90 -2.38
N GLN A 197 -13.17 -16.95 -2.59
CA GLN A 197 -11.74 -16.88 -2.85
C GLN A 197 -11.50 -16.57 -4.33
N LEU A 198 -10.70 -15.54 -4.59
CA LEU A 198 -10.26 -15.18 -5.92
C LEU A 198 -9.12 -16.10 -6.38
N PRO A 199 -9.14 -16.54 -7.65
CA PRO A 199 -8.08 -17.39 -8.16
C PRO A 199 -6.80 -16.54 -8.29
N ASN A 200 -5.68 -17.16 -7.94
CA ASN A 200 -4.34 -16.60 -8.12
C ASN A 200 -3.62 -17.40 -9.21
N LEU A 201 -2.98 -16.71 -10.15
CA LEU A 201 -2.17 -17.25 -11.23
C LEU A 201 -0.76 -17.63 -10.78
N ALA A 202 -0.29 -17.09 -9.66
CA ALA A 202 0.94 -17.49 -9.05
C ALA A 202 0.80 -18.91 -8.47
N ALA A 203 1.65 -19.83 -8.91
CA ALA A 203 1.74 -21.19 -8.37
C ALA A 203 2.77 -21.23 -7.24
N GLY A 204 2.37 -21.74 -6.06
CA GLY A 204 3.29 -21.99 -4.94
C GLY A 204 2.67 -21.75 -3.56
N GLU A 205 3.33 -22.23 -2.51
CA GLU A 205 2.91 -22.03 -1.11
C GLU A 205 2.99 -20.56 -0.67
N ASP A 206 3.82 -19.75 -1.33
CA ASP A 206 4.01 -18.33 -1.04
C ASP A 206 3.02 -17.39 -1.77
N ALA A 207 2.11 -17.96 -2.57
CA ALA A 207 1.19 -17.18 -3.40
C ALA A 207 0.15 -16.44 -2.53
N PRO A 208 -0.10 -15.14 -2.79
CA PRO A 208 -1.08 -14.38 -2.01
C PRO A 208 -2.49 -14.94 -2.17
N GLN A 209 -3.31 -14.88 -1.12
CA GLN A 209 -4.66 -15.41 -1.10
C GLN A 209 -5.67 -14.31 -0.78
N LEU A 210 -6.61 -14.08 -1.69
CA LEU A 210 -7.62 -13.03 -1.56
C LEU A 210 -9.01 -13.63 -1.41
N ILE A 211 -9.67 -13.36 -0.28
CA ILE A 211 -11.02 -13.84 0.03
C ILE A 211 -11.95 -12.64 0.24
N LEU A 212 -13.04 -12.62 -0.52
CA LEU A 212 -14.09 -11.61 -0.43
C LEU A 212 -15.37 -12.17 0.19
N GLY A 213 -15.74 -11.65 1.35
CA GLY A 213 -17.06 -11.76 1.97
C GLY A 213 -17.99 -10.62 1.56
N ILE A 214 -19.20 -10.96 1.11
CA ILE A 214 -20.27 -9.99 0.81
C ILE A 214 -21.51 -10.33 1.64
N GLU A 215 -22.10 -9.34 2.32
CA GLU A 215 -23.36 -9.51 3.04
C GLU A 215 -24.50 -9.88 2.07
N LYS A 216 -25.08 -11.08 2.24
CA LYS A 216 -26.08 -11.62 1.31
C LYS A 216 -27.32 -10.73 1.19
N GLN A 217 -27.78 -10.16 2.30
CA GLN A 217 -28.95 -9.29 2.31
C GLN A 217 -28.67 -7.94 1.68
N GLY A 218 -27.51 -7.33 1.99
CA GLY A 218 -27.10 -6.05 1.42
C GLY A 218 -27.02 -6.11 -0.09
N LEU A 219 -26.45 -7.18 -0.64
CA LEU A 219 -26.34 -7.36 -2.09
C LEU A 219 -27.69 -7.39 -2.82
N LEU A 220 -28.74 -7.92 -2.19
CA LEU A 220 -30.06 -8.07 -2.79
C LEU A 220 -30.96 -6.85 -2.59
N LYS A 221 -30.72 -6.07 -1.52
CA LYS A 221 -31.65 -5.04 -1.04
C LYS A 221 -31.11 -3.63 -1.12
N THR A 222 -29.80 -3.44 -1.30
CA THR A 222 -29.16 -2.13 -1.28
C THR A 222 -28.17 -1.95 -2.42
N LEU A 223 -27.85 -0.69 -2.72
CA LEU A 223 -26.74 -0.31 -3.59
C LEU A 223 -25.42 -0.18 -2.82
N SER A 224 -25.45 -0.46 -1.51
CA SER A 224 -24.33 -0.28 -0.59
C SER A 224 -24.11 -1.55 0.26
N PRO A 225 -23.85 -2.72 -0.34
CA PRO A 225 -23.55 -3.94 0.40
C PRO A 225 -22.35 -3.75 1.32
N LYS A 226 -22.43 -4.37 2.50
CA LYS A 226 -21.28 -4.53 3.37
C LYS A 226 -20.36 -5.61 2.81
N VAL A 227 -19.07 -5.36 2.94
CA VAL A 227 -18.00 -6.27 2.51
C VAL A 227 -17.04 -6.54 3.66
N HIS A 228 -16.47 -7.74 3.64
CA HIS A 228 -15.42 -8.17 4.56
C HIS A 228 -14.37 -8.90 3.72
N ILE A 229 -13.14 -8.40 3.70
CA ILE A 229 -12.09 -8.85 2.79
C ILE A 229 -10.90 -9.30 3.61
N LEU A 230 -10.34 -10.43 3.22
CA LEU A 230 -9.19 -11.04 3.85
C LEU A 230 -8.12 -11.22 2.78
N LEU A 231 -6.91 -10.82 3.10
CA LEU A 231 -5.78 -11.02 2.22
C LEU A 231 -4.57 -11.51 3.00
N ASP A 232 -4.15 -12.71 2.66
CA ASP A 232 -2.92 -13.30 3.15
C ASP A 232 -1.81 -13.12 2.11
N VAL A 233 -0.65 -12.66 2.56
CA VAL A 233 0.55 -12.48 1.73
C VAL A 233 1.69 -13.24 2.39
N PRO A 234 1.77 -14.57 2.18
CA PRO A 234 2.74 -15.40 2.91
C PRO A 234 4.19 -14.96 2.68
N ALA A 235 4.54 -14.59 1.43
CA ALA A 235 5.87 -14.06 1.08
C ALA A 235 6.30 -12.82 1.88
N HIS A 236 5.35 -12.12 2.52
CA HIS A 236 5.61 -10.94 3.34
C HIS A 236 5.20 -11.11 4.80
N HIS A 237 4.75 -12.31 5.20
CA HIS A 237 4.28 -12.61 6.55
C HIS A 237 3.23 -11.62 7.07
N ILE A 238 2.30 -11.23 6.18
CA ILE A 238 1.24 -10.27 6.48
C ILE A 238 -0.12 -10.87 6.21
N HIS A 239 -1.04 -10.57 7.12
CA HIS A 239 -2.47 -10.67 6.92
C HIS A 239 -3.10 -9.27 6.93
N ALA A 240 -4.03 -9.00 6.02
CA ALA A 240 -4.82 -7.78 6.00
C ALA A 240 -6.31 -8.11 6.02
N GLU A 241 -7.02 -7.51 6.96
CA GLU A 241 -8.48 -7.58 7.07
C GLU A 241 -9.07 -6.20 6.77
N LEU A 242 -10.03 -6.14 5.86
CA LEU A 242 -10.75 -4.92 5.50
C LEU A 242 -12.25 -5.12 5.64
N SER A 243 -12.96 -4.16 6.21
CA SER A 243 -14.41 -4.24 6.38
C SER A 243 -15.06 -2.90 6.18
N GLY A 244 -16.22 -2.87 5.51
CA GLY A 244 -16.94 -1.63 5.31
C GLY A 244 -18.01 -1.77 4.25
N THR A 245 -18.18 -0.75 3.42
CA THR A 245 -19.23 -0.73 2.38
C THR A 245 -18.66 -0.36 1.03
N VAL A 246 -19.31 -0.89 0.00
CA VAL A 246 -19.11 -0.46 -1.39
C VAL A 246 -20.42 0.05 -1.93
N THR A 247 -20.48 1.32 -2.33
CA THR A 247 -21.69 1.99 -2.79
C THR A 247 -21.66 2.24 -4.28
N ALA A 248 -22.48 1.50 -5.02
CA ALA A 248 -22.71 1.71 -6.44
C ALA A 248 -23.09 3.16 -6.71
N SER A 249 -22.35 3.80 -7.61
CA SER A 249 -22.52 5.21 -7.97
C SER A 249 -21.88 5.49 -9.32
N GLN A 250 -22.31 6.55 -10.00
CA GLN A 250 -21.57 7.06 -11.14
C GLN A 250 -20.37 7.85 -10.63
N THR A 251 -19.18 7.39 -10.99
CA THR A 251 -17.91 7.99 -10.56
C THR A 251 -17.11 8.43 -11.79
N VAL A 252 -16.23 9.40 -11.60
CA VAL A 252 -15.26 9.82 -12.60
C VAL A 252 -13.90 9.80 -11.92
N VAL A 253 -13.01 8.93 -12.40
CA VAL A 253 -11.66 8.78 -11.89
C VAL A 253 -10.70 9.22 -12.99
N THR A 254 -9.94 10.28 -12.73
CA THR A 254 -9.01 10.87 -13.71
C THR A 254 -7.58 10.73 -13.23
N ALA A 255 -6.65 10.47 -14.15
CA ALA A 255 -5.24 10.36 -13.81
C ALA A 255 -4.73 11.68 -13.19
N PRO A 256 -3.95 11.62 -12.10
CA PRO A 256 -3.31 12.79 -11.52
C PRO A 256 -2.38 13.51 -12.52
N THR A 257 -2.42 14.85 -12.48
CA THR A 257 -1.64 15.72 -13.38
C THR A 257 -0.36 16.26 -12.75
N SER A 258 -0.26 16.33 -11.42
CA SER A 258 0.95 16.73 -10.68
C SER A 258 1.96 15.57 -10.69
N ARG A 259 2.56 15.31 -11.85
CA ARG A 259 3.53 14.23 -12.05
C ARG A 259 4.95 14.72 -11.86
N MET A 260 5.74 13.89 -11.18
CA MET A 260 7.17 14.12 -11.05
C MET A 260 7.88 13.80 -12.36
N GLN A 261 8.82 14.64 -12.77
CA GLN A 261 9.63 14.40 -13.96
C GLN A 261 10.75 13.43 -13.65
N ASP A 262 11.21 12.69 -14.66
CA ASP A 262 12.33 11.74 -14.49
C ASP A 262 13.61 12.44 -14.01
N SER A 263 13.85 13.69 -14.42
CA SER A 263 14.97 14.50 -13.92
C SER A 263 14.88 14.80 -12.42
N ASP A 264 13.67 14.98 -11.90
CA ASP A 264 13.44 15.22 -10.47
C ASP A 264 13.68 13.91 -9.70
N VAL A 265 13.22 12.79 -10.25
CA VAL A 265 13.46 11.43 -9.75
C VAL A 265 14.96 11.15 -9.67
N GLU A 266 15.72 11.45 -10.73
CA GLU A 266 17.18 11.32 -10.74
C GLU A 266 17.86 12.18 -9.68
N SER A 267 17.38 13.41 -9.48
CA SER A 267 17.89 14.29 -8.43
C SER A 267 17.66 13.70 -7.03
N LEU A 268 16.48 13.13 -6.78
CA LEU A 268 16.19 12.41 -5.54
C LEU A 268 17.06 11.15 -5.37
N VAL A 269 17.34 10.42 -6.46
CA VAL A 269 18.27 9.28 -6.44
C VAL A 269 19.68 9.72 -6.05
N GLN A 270 20.17 10.84 -6.59
CA GLN A 270 21.49 11.37 -6.25
C GLN A 270 21.56 11.80 -4.78
N LEU A 271 20.52 12.47 -4.29
CA LEU A 271 20.39 12.83 -2.87
C LEU A 271 20.44 11.58 -1.98
N ARG A 272 19.67 10.55 -2.33
CA ARG A 272 19.69 9.26 -1.64
C ARG A 272 21.10 8.67 -1.59
N LYS A 273 21.78 8.55 -2.74
CA LYS A 273 23.14 7.99 -2.83
C LYS A 273 24.15 8.79 -1.99
N THR A 274 24.00 10.11 -1.97
CA THR A 274 24.85 11.00 -1.16
C THR A 274 24.65 10.75 0.32
N ILE A 275 23.39 10.68 0.78
CA ILE A 275 23.06 10.34 2.18
C ILE A 275 23.62 8.95 2.52
N GLU A 276 23.40 7.95 1.66
CA GLU A 276 23.91 6.59 1.85
C GLU A 276 25.45 6.58 1.99
N SER A 277 26.17 7.35 1.17
CA SER A 277 27.63 7.48 1.23
C SER A 277 28.11 8.10 2.54
N ILE A 278 27.50 9.21 2.99
CA ILE A 278 27.86 9.87 4.26
C ILE A 278 27.63 8.89 5.43
N VAL A 279 26.49 8.23 5.38
CA VAL A 279 26.04 7.28 6.38
C VAL A 279 26.97 6.05 6.43
N GLN A 280 27.47 5.56 5.29
CA GLN A 280 28.50 4.51 5.23
C GLN A 280 29.84 5.01 5.79
N PHE A 281 30.28 6.21 5.40
CA PHE A 281 31.51 6.82 5.89
C PHE A 281 31.53 6.93 7.42
N VAL A 282 30.45 7.43 8.04
CA VAL A 282 30.34 7.51 9.52
C VAL A 282 30.42 6.13 10.17
N GLN A 283 29.83 5.10 9.55
CA GLN A 283 29.92 3.73 10.06
C GLN A 283 31.34 3.17 9.98
N THR A 284 32.03 3.41 8.85
CA THR A 284 33.42 2.99 8.70
C THR A 284 34.30 3.71 9.70
N ALA A 285 34.12 5.02 9.92
CA ALA A 285 34.87 5.79 10.92
C ALA A 285 34.63 5.26 12.34
N ALA A 286 33.37 5.04 12.73
CA ALA A 286 33.03 4.49 14.05
C ALA A 286 33.56 3.06 14.27
N GLN A 287 33.70 2.25 13.21
CA GLN A 287 34.33 0.92 13.27
C GLN A 287 35.86 0.97 13.28
N SER A 288 36.45 2.07 12.82
CA SER A 288 37.90 2.29 12.83
C SER A 288 38.40 2.67 14.21
N ASP A 289 37.62 3.44 14.98
CA ASP A 289 37.94 3.83 16.36
C ASP A 289 37.88 2.64 17.35
N ASP A 290 36.99 1.67 17.14
CA ASP A 290 36.92 0.44 17.95
C ASP A 290 38.12 -0.51 17.70
N ALA A 291 38.85 -0.35 16.59
CA ALA A 291 40.07 -1.10 16.30
C ALA A 291 41.34 -0.42 16.84
N ALA A 292 41.22 0.78 17.42
CA ALA A 292 42.33 1.59 17.93
C ALA A 292 42.34 1.72 19.46
N ALA A 293 41.72 0.77 20.19
CA ALA A 293 42.01 0.63 21.63
C ALA A 293 43.44 0.07 21.81
N PRO A 294 44.38 0.80 22.44
CA PRO A 294 45.69 0.24 22.72
C PRO A 294 45.52 -0.86 23.75
N ALA A 295 46.13 -2.02 23.50
CA ALA A 295 46.32 -3.03 24.52
C ALA A 295 47.11 -2.39 25.67
N ALA A 296 46.45 -2.21 26.81
CA ALA A 296 47.05 -1.87 28.10
C ALA A 296 46.95 -3.08 29.02
#